data_AF-A0A925HSU6-F1
#
_entry.id   AF-A0A925HSU6-F1
#
_cell.length_a   1.000
_cell.length_b   1.000
_cell.length_c   1.000
_cell.angle_alpha   90.00
_cell.angle_beta   90.00
_cell.angle_gamma   90.00
#
_symmetry.space_group_name_H-M   'P 1'
#
loop_
_entity.id
_entity.type
_entity.pdbx_description
1 polymer ?
#
loop_
_entity_poly.entity_id
_entity_poly.type
_entity_poly.pdbx_seq_one_letter_code
_entity_poly.pdbx_strand_id
1 'polypeptide(L)'
;MTIRLLTSMRHAFLLATIAITLAAPAQAQTTIAAPLTTSIGPLSRGSAGFQSFGQSFVVPTLAPQLSSFSLSFSNFFNGGALRFDAYLYAFDTANRRVTGSALWNFLDVGGSSNDFAFDMKTFGVGGVTLSPGATYLFLVTTSNQGGIPADASNLVGGNDTNAYADGSFWIASNGASTSTLFETGAFSAADGVTDAGFSAVFLGSQQVVPEPATVLLTSLGLVGLLFIRRVTLFTREPRGTRWRAK
;
A
#
# COMPACT_ATOMS: atom_id res chain seq x y z
N MET A 1 -67.46 39.03 -15.90
CA MET A 1 -67.25 38.01 -14.85
C MET A 1 -65.98 37.28 -15.20
N THR A 2 -64.96 37.55 -14.40
CA THR A 2 -63.54 37.53 -14.77
C THR A 2 -62.85 36.51 -13.87
N ILE A 3 -61.69 36.01 -14.33
CA ILE A 3 -60.66 35.35 -13.52
C ILE A 3 -60.95 33.88 -13.19
N ARG A 4 -60.20 32.97 -13.84
CA ARG A 4 -59.53 31.78 -13.24
C ARG A 4 -59.12 30.81 -14.36
N LEU A 5 -57.91 30.93 -14.91
CA LEU A 5 -57.27 29.83 -15.68
C LEU A 5 -55.78 30.07 -16.00
N LEU A 6 -55.00 30.69 -15.10
CA LEU A 6 -53.58 31.02 -15.38
C LEU A 6 -52.59 30.72 -14.22
N THR A 7 -52.95 29.84 -13.29
CA THR A 7 -52.15 29.55 -12.07
C THR A 7 -51.54 28.15 -11.99
N SER A 8 -51.56 27.34 -13.05
CA SER A 8 -51.14 25.92 -12.97
C SER A 8 -49.77 25.58 -13.59
N MET A 9 -48.97 26.54 -14.07
CA MET A 9 -47.71 26.23 -14.79
C MET A 9 -46.42 26.80 -14.16
N ARG A 10 -46.46 27.41 -12.97
CA ARG A 10 -45.28 28.07 -12.37
C ARG A 10 -44.63 27.35 -11.18
N HIS A 11 -45.16 26.20 -10.76
CA HIS A 11 -44.69 25.50 -9.55
C HIS A 11 -43.95 24.18 -9.79
N ALA A 12 -43.71 23.77 -11.05
CA ALA A 12 -43.00 22.53 -11.35
C ALA A 12 -41.48 22.70 -11.58
N PHE A 13 -40.88 23.80 -11.12
CA PHE A 13 -39.49 24.14 -11.41
C PHE A 13 -38.64 24.46 -10.16
N LEU A 14 -39.08 24.04 -8.98
CA LEU A 14 -38.37 24.32 -7.73
C LEU A 14 -37.81 23.04 -7.12
N LEU A 15 -36.48 23.03 -6.99
CA LEU A 15 -35.67 22.22 -6.06
C LEU A 15 -35.45 20.74 -6.42
N ALA A 16 -34.66 20.50 -7.46
CA ALA A 16 -33.80 19.33 -7.52
C ALA A 16 -32.36 19.75 -7.16
N THR A 17 -32.10 20.00 -5.88
CA THR A 17 -30.73 20.20 -5.38
C THR A 17 -30.09 18.82 -5.28
N ILE A 18 -29.50 18.33 -6.38
CA ILE A 18 -28.73 17.09 -6.36
C ILE A 18 -27.40 17.41 -5.68
N ALA A 19 -27.26 16.96 -4.44
CA ALA A 19 -25.97 16.96 -3.74
C ALA A 19 -25.05 15.96 -4.44
N ILE A 20 -24.10 16.47 -5.24
CA ILE A 20 -23.04 15.65 -5.82
C ILE A 20 -22.01 15.43 -4.71
N THR A 21 -22.12 14.32 -3.99
CA THR A 21 -21.03 13.83 -3.15
C THR A 21 -19.94 13.30 -4.08
N LEU A 22 -18.81 14.02 -4.13
CA LEU A 22 -17.61 13.53 -4.81
C LEU A 22 -17.08 12.32 -4.03
N ALA A 23 -17.41 11.11 -4.48
CA ALA A 23 -16.77 9.91 -3.97
C ALA A 23 -15.32 9.91 -4.47
N ALA A 24 -14.37 10.06 -3.55
CA ALA A 24 -12.96 9.85 -3.89
C ALA A 24 -12.81 8.41 -4.42
N PRO A 25 -12.07 8.19 -5.52
CA PRO A 25 -11.85 6.85 -6.03
C PRO A 25 -11.17 6.02 -4.95
N ALA A 26 -11.83 4.94 -4.52
CA ALA A 26 -11.21 3.97 -3.63
C ALA A 26 -10.05 3.33 -4.40
N GLN A 27 -8.82 3.56 -3.94
CA GLN A 27 -7.66 2.86 -4.46
C GLN A 27 -7.71 1.42 -3.92
N ALA A 28 -7.50 0.44 -4.80
CA ALA A 28 -7.32 -0.93 -4.35
C ALA A 28 -6.09 -0.98 -3.43
N GLN A 29 -6.25 -1.54 -2.23
CA GLN A 29 -5.16 -1.77 -1.29
C GLN A 29 -5.03 -3.27 -1.08
N THR A 30 -3.81 -3.79 -1.11
CA THR A 30 -3.51 -5.18 -0.80
C THR A 30 -2.55 -5.21 0.37
N THR A 31 -2.93 -5.92 1.43
CA THR A 31 -2.06 -6.16 2.57
C THR A 31 -1.66 -7.62 2.58
N ILE A 32 -0.36 -7.89 2.63
CA ILE A 32 0.18 -9.20 2.97
C ILE A 32 0.76 -9.12 4.39
N ALA A 33 0.59 -10.17 5.18
CA ALA A 33 1.05 -10.19 6.55
C ALA A 33 1.19 -11.63 7.05
N ALA A 34 2.04 -11.81 8.06
CA ALA A 34 2.11 -13.00 8.87
C ALA A 34 1.91 -12.61 10.35
N PRO A 35 1.10 -13.36 11.12
CA PRO A 35 0.85 -13.04 12.52
C PRO A 35 2.10 -13.24 13.36
N LEU A 36 2.16 -12.55 14.48
CA LEU A 36 3.20 -12.69 15.48
C LEU A 36 2.78 -13.75 16.51
N THR A 37 3.50 -14.88 16.58
CA THR A 37 3.24 -15.96 17.54
C THR A 37 4.46 -16.33 18.38
N THR A 38 5.66 -15.98 17.91
CA THR A 38 6.94 -16.32 18.53
C THR A 38 7.97 -15.18 18.33
N SER A 39 9.24 -15.46 18.59
CA SER A 39 10.37 -14.56 18.38
C SER A 39 11.54 -15.27 17.69
N ILE A 40 12.30 -14.55 16.86
CA ILE A 40 13.50 -14.99 16.16
C ILE A 40 14.65 -14.10 16.60
N GLY A 41 15.84 -14.65 16.84
CA GLY A 41 16.96 -13.80 17.22
C GLY A 41 18.12 -14.50 17.90
N PRO A 42 19.11 -13.71 18.38
CA PRO A 42 19.07 -12.23 18.40
C PRO A 42 19.54 -11.55 17.10
N LEU A 43 18.89 -10.43 16.74
CA LEU A 43 19.49 -9.38 15.91
C LEU A 43 20.50 -8.64 16.79
N SER A 44 21.77 -8.65 16.42
CA SER A 44 22.83 -8.06 17.23
C SER A 44 23.98 -7.56 16.37
N ARG A 45 24.85 -6.72 16.94
CA ARG A 45 26.12 -6.34 16.31
C ARG A 45 27.25 -7.33 16.64
N GLY A 46 27.16 -7.99 17.79
CA GLY A 46 28.16 -8.92 18.30
C GLY A 46 28.16 -10.28 17.59
N SER A 47 29.12 -11.13 17.97
CA SER A 47 29.26 -12.50 17.45
C SER A 47 28.20 -13.48 17.99
N ALA A 48 27.42 -13.07 18.98
CA ALA A 48 26.42 -13.91 19.64
C ALA A 48 25.07 -13.97 18.89
N GLY A 49 24.95 -13.33 17.73
CA GLY A 49 23.73 -13.33 16.93
C GLY A 49 23.99 -13.02 15.46
N PHE A 50 22.91 -12.67 14.76
CA PHE A 50 22.94 -12.32 13.34
C PHE A 50 22.93 -10.81 13.19
N GLN A 51 23.67 -10.30 12.21
CA GLN A 51 23.73 -8.86 11.95
C GLN A 51 22.61 -8.42 11.01
N SER A 52 22.03 -9.33 10.24
CA SER A 52 21.02 -9.01 9.26
C SER A 52 19.87 -10.00 9.28
N PHE A 53 18.65 -9.47 9.23
CA PHE A 53 17.41 -10.23 9.07
C PHE A 53 16.60 -9.65 7.92
N GLY A 54 15.92 -10.50 7.17
CA GLY A 54 15.03 -10.04 6.12
C GLY A 54 13.83 -10.94 5.92
N GLN A 55 12.71 -10.33 5.55
CA GLN A 55 11.54 -11.05 5.09
C GLN A 55 11.42 -10.87 3.58
N SER A 56 11.44 -11.97 2.83
CA SER A 56 11.18 -11.91 1.40
C SER A 56 9.69 -11.93 1.12
N PHE A 57 9.28 -11.27 0.04
CA PHE A 57 7.90 -11.28 -0.44
C PHE A 57 7.80 -11.18 -1.94
N VAL A 58 6.73 -11.72 -2.50
CA VAL A 58 6.37 -11.60 -3.91
C VAL A 58 5.39 -10.44 -4.08
N VAL A 59 5.68 -9.56 -5.04
CA VAL A 59 4.88 -8.36 -5.29
C VAL A 59 3.52 -8.72 -5.88
N PRO A 60 2.39 -8.24 -5.29
CA PRO A 60 1.06 -8.46 -5.85
C PRO A 60 0.95 -7.93 -7.28
N THR A 61 0.32 -8.71 -8.16
CA THR A 61 0.24 -8.38 -9.59
C THR A 61 -0.60 -7.14 -9.89
N LEU A 62 -1.63 -6.88 -9.09
CA LEU A 62 -2.57 -5.77 -9.25
C LEU A 62 -2.22 -4.53 -8.39
N ALA A 63 -1.27 -4.68 -7.46
CA ALA A 63 -0.86 -3.63 -6.53
C ALA A 63 0.67 -3.61 -6.38
N PRO A 64 1.40 -3.10 -7.39
CA PRO A 64 2.86 -3.15 -7.38
C PRO A 64 3.54 -2.05 -6.56
N GLN A 65 2.79 -1.11 -5.98
CA GLN A 65 3.36 0.01 -5.24
C GLN A 65 3.43 -0.29 -3.76
N LEU A 66 4.64 -0.52 -3.22
CA LEU A 66 4.83 -0.72 -1.79
C LEU A 66 4.72 0.62 -1.05
N SER A 67 3.70 0.74 -0.19
CA SER A 67 3.44 1.95 0.61
C SER A 67 4.18 1.90 1.94
N SER A 68 4.06 0.77 2.67
CA SER A 68 4.69 0.60 3.97
C SER A 68 5.05 -0.84 4.26
N PHE A 69 6.05 -1.02 5.13
CA PHE A 69 6.43 -2.31 5.68
C PHE A 69 6.55 -2.21 7.20
N SER A 70 6.12 -3.23 7.94
CA SER A 70 6.15 -3.25 9.40
C SER A 70 6.78 -4.52 9.92
N LEU A 71 7.58 -4.40 10.97
CA LEU A 71 8.20 -5.49 11.72
C LEU A 71 8.11 -5.22 13.21
N SER A 72 7.99 -6.28 14.00
CA SER A 72 7.95 -6.20 15.45
C SER A 72 9.30 -6.55 16.06
N PHE A 73 9.72 -5.80 17.08
CA PHE A 73 10.96 -6.04 17.82
C PHE A 73 10.70 -6.06 19.32
N SER A 74 11.34 -6.93 20.07
CA SER A 74 11.36 -6.86 21.54
C SER A 74 12.79 -6.70 22.05
N ASN A 75 12.95 -6.16 23.24
CA ASN A 75 14.25 -6.11 23.92
C ASN A 75 14.76 -7.52 24.21
N PHE A 76 16.07 -7.72 24.11
CA PHE A 76 16.73 -8.94 24.60
C PHE A 76 17.82 -8.59 25.60
N PHE A 77 18.93 -8.01 25.13
CA PHE A 77 19.96 -7.43 25.98
C PHE A 77 20.24 -6.01 25.52
N ASN A 78 19.94 -5.02 26.36
CA ASN A 78 20.16 -3.60 26.07
C ASN A 78 19.67 -3.18 24.67
N GLY A 79 18.56 -3.76 24.21
CA GLY A 79 18.01 -3.56 22.87
C GLY A 79 17.59 -2.13 22.58
N GLY A 80 17.27 -1.34 23.62
CA GLY A 80 17.01 0.09 23.47
C GLY A 80 18.23 0.88 22.98
N ALA A 81 19.45 0.35 23.18
CA ALA A 81 20.69 0.93 22.68
C ALA A 81 21.07 0.41 21.28
N LEU A 82 20.41 -0.66 20.78
CA LEU A 82 20.66 -1.18 19.43
C LEU A 82 20.27 -0.11 18.39
N ARG A 83 21.10 0.05 17.37
CA ARG A 83 20.76 0.76 16.13
C ARG A 83 20.83 -0.20 14.95
N PHE A 84 19.98 0.02 13.96
CA PHE A 84 19.98 -0.74 12.72
C PHE A 84 19.51 0.14 11.56
N ASP A 85 19.84 -0.27 10.34
CA ASP A 85 19.32 0.30 9.12
C ASP A 85 18.26 -0.64 8.52
N ALA A 86 17.31 -0.08 7.78
CA ALA A 86 16.33 -0.80 6.99
C ALA A 86 16.54 -0.53 5.49
N TYR A 87 16.39 -1.55 4.66
CA TYR A 87 16.55 -1.48 3.22
C TYR A 87 15.50 -2.31 2.49
N LEU A 88 15.23 -1.93 1.24
CA LEU A 88 14.48 -2.73 0.29
C LEU A 88 15.36 -3.07 -0.91
N TYR A 89 15.55 -4.35 -1.19
CA TYR A 89 16.35 -4.85 -2.31
C TYR A 89 15.57 -5.84 -3.16
N ALA A 90 15.95 -5.96 -4.44
CA ALA A 90 15.60 -7.13 -5.24
C ALA A 90 16.32 -8.36 -4.66
N PHE A 91 15.62 -9.50 -4.59
CA PHE A 91 16.14 -10.69 -3.94
C PHE A 91 16.16 -11.89 -4.87
N ASP A 92 17.34 -12.49 -4.98
CA ASP A 92 17.57 -13.71 -5.76
C ASP A 92 17.47 -14.90 -4.81
N THR A 93 16.28 -15.51 -4.75
CA THR A 93 15.98 -16.63 -3.85
C THR A 93 16.79 -17.88 -4.19
N ALA A 94 17.12 -18.10 -5.47
CA ALA A 94 17.90 -19.24 -5.91
C ALA A 94 19.35 -19.17 -5.40
N ASN A 95 19.96 -17.99 -5.45
CA ASN A 95 21.32 -17.75 -4.97
C ASN A 95 21.38 -17.19 -3.55
N ARG A 96 20.23 -16.97 -2.88
CA ARG A 96 20.08 -16.47 -1.51
C ARG A 96 20.90 -15.21 -1.24
N ARG A 97 20.67 -14.17 -2.04
CA ARG A 97 21.42 -12.91 -2.00
C ARG A 97 20.58 -11.72 -2.45
N VAL A 98 20.96 -10.52 -1.99
CA VAL A 98 20.40 -9.29 -2.55
C VAL A 98 21.08 -8.94 -3.87
N THR A 99 20.36 -8.24 -4.75
CA THR A 99 20.87 -7.83 -6.07
C THR A 99 20.49 -6.37 -6.37
N GLY A 100 21.32 -5.71 -7.19
CA GLY A 100 21.12 -4.31 -7.57
C GLY A 100 21.39 -3.32 -6.42
N SER A 101 21.04 -2.06 -6.64
CA SER A 101 21.09 -1.04 -5.59
C SER A 101 19.88 -1.13 -4.66
N ALA A 102 19.97 -0.51 -3.47
CA ALA A 102 18.80 -0.33 -2.61
C ALA A 102 17.75 0.49 -3.35
N LEU A 103 16.51 0.00 -3.34
CA LEU A 103 15.37 0.70 -3.93
C LEU A 103 14.77 1.72 -2.97
N TRP A 104 14.98 1.47 -1.68
CA TRP A 104 14.60 2.34 -0.58
C TRP A 104 15.45 1.99 0.64
N ASN A 105 15.69 2.97 1.51
CA ASN A 105 16.37 2.79 2.78
C ASN A 105 15.88 3.76 3.86
N PHE A 106 16.08 3.37 5.11
CA PHE A 106 15.86 4.22 6.28
C PHE A 106 16.91 3.87 7.33
N LEU A 107 17.72 4.85 7.72
CA LEU A 107 18.97 4.64 8.45
C LEU A 107 18.85 5.03 9.93
N ASP A 108 19.73 4.49 10.76
CA ASP A 108 19.88 4.80 12.20
C ASP A 108 18.57 4.65 13.01
N VAL A 109 17.91 3.52 12.82
CA VAL A 109 16.68 3.16 13.52
C VAL A 109 17.03 2.65 14.91
N GLY A 110 16.44 3.26 15.94
CA GLY A 110 16.53 2.75 17.30
C GLY A 110 15.80 1.41 17.47
N GLY A 111 16.39 0.51 18.25
CA GLY A 111 15.82 -0.77 18.66
C GLY A 111 14.52 -0.65 19.47
N SER A 112 14.12 -1.78 20.07
CA SER A 112 13.01 -1.81 21.03
C SER A 112 13.52 -1.53 22.43
N SER A 113 12.79 -0.66 23.15
CA SER A 113 12.99 -0.37 24.57
C SER A 113 11.99 -1.13 25.46
N ASN A 114 11.22 -2.06 24.91
CA ASN A 114 10.22 -2.84 25.63
C ASN A 114 10.80 -4.17 26.10
N ASP A 115 10.87 -4.35 27.42
CA ASP A 115 11.56 -5.50 28.04
C ASP A 115 10.96 -6.87 27.67
N PHE A 116 9.63 -6.96 27.53
CA PHE A 116 8.94 -8.23 27.25
C PHE A 116 7.82 -8.12 26.21
N ALA A 117 7.59 -6.92 25.67
CA ALA A 117 6.57 -6.67 24.65
C ALA A 117 7.24 -6.37 23.30
N PHE A 118 6.46 -6.52 22.23
CA PHE A 118 6.91 -6.20 20.88
C PHE A 118 6.52 -4.79 20.48
N ASP A 119 7.51 -3.98 20.14
CA ASP A 119 7.37 -2.72 19.44
C ASP A 119 7.25 -2.95 17.95
N MET A 120 6.08 -2.62 17.38
CA MET A 120 5.94 -2.58 15.94
C MET A 120 6.59 -1.31 15.39
N LYS A 121 7.60 -1.49 14.53
CA LYS A 121 8.20 -0.41 13.73
C LYS A 121 7.56 -0.44 12.34
N THR A 122 6.95 0.66 11.93
CA THR A 122 6.38 0.84 10.60
C THR A 122 7.24 1.80 9.79
N PHE A 123 7.63 1.34 8.61
CA PHE A 123 8.45 2.06 7.66
C PHE A 123 7.59 2.52 6.48
N GLY A 124 7.42 3.82 6.33
CA GLY A 124 6.80 4.42 5.15
C GLY A 124 7.77 4.39 3.98
N VAL A 125 7.51 3.51 3.00
CA VAL A 125 8.35 3.35 1.80
C VAL A 125 7.98 4.39 0.73
N GLY A 126 6.80 5.00 0.83
CA GLY A 126 6.42 6.15 -0.01
C GLY A 126 5.93 5.78 -1.41
N GLY A 127 5.46 4.54 -1.61
CA GLY A 127 4.85 4.09 -2.88
C GLY A 127 5.85 3.63 -3.92
N VAL A 128 6.97 3.02 -3.50
CA VAL A 128 7.98 2.47 -4.42
C VAL A 128 7.31 1.46 -5.36
N THR A 129 7.40 1.71 -6.66
CA THR A 129 6.85 0.80 -7.67
C THR A 129 7.82 -0.36 -7.88
N LEU A 130 7.35 -1.57 -7.63
CA LEU A 130 8.10 -2.81 -7.78
C LEU A 130 7.60 -3.59 -8.99
N SER A 131 8.41 -4.53 -9.49
CA SER A 131 8.00 -5.38 -10.61
C SER A 131 6.95 -6.41 -10.14
N PRO A 132 5.74 -6.44 -10.73
CA PRO A 132 4.72 -7.45 -10.42
C PRO A 132 5.27 -8.87 -10.47
N GLY A 133 5.00 -9.68 -9.44
CA GLY A 133 5.42 -11.09 -9.38
C GLY A 133 6.91 -11.33 -9.10
N ALA A 134 7.74 -10.28 -9.00
CA ALA A 134 9.14 -10.42 -8.60
C ALA A 134 9.28 -10.50 -7.06
N THR A 135 10.38 -11.10 -6.61
CA THR A 135 10.70 -11.24 -5.18
C THR A 135 11.62 -10.12 -4.72
N TYR A 136 11.26 -9.52 -3.58
CA TYR A 136 12.06 -8.51 -2.91
C TYR A 136 12.31 -8.91 -1.45
N LEU A 137 13.34 -8.35 -0.84
CA LEU A 137 13.68 -8.54 0.57
C LEU A 137 13.58 -7.19 1.29
N PHE A 138 12.72 -7.13 2.31
CA PHE A 138 12.81 -6.07 3.31
C PHE A 138 13.82 -6.51 4.36
N LEU A 139 14.96 -5.81 4.39
CA LEU A 139 16.14 -6.15 5.18
C LEU A 139 16.29 -5.16 6.33
N VAL A 140 16.55 -5.66 7.53
CA VAL A 140 17.08 -4.88 8.65
C VAL A 140 18.48 -5.37 9.00
N THR A 141 19.41 -4.45 9.27
CA THR A 141 20.80 -4.81 9.52
C THR A 141 21.48 -3.88 10.53
N THR A 142 22.26 -4.46 11.43
CA THR A 142 23.14 -3.75 12.36
C THR A 142 24.53 -3.49 11.75
N SER A 143 24.79 -4.03 10.56
CA SER A 143 26.02 -3.76 9.83
C SER A 143 26.14 -2.29 9.48
N ASN A 144 27.37 -1.80 9.36
CA ASN A 144 27.73 -0.38 9.21
C ASN A 144 27.37 0.52 10.41
N GLN A 145 26.66 0.01 11.43
CA GLN A 145 26.39 0.78 12.64
C GLN A 145 27.61 0.84 13.56
N GLY A 146 27.96 2.05 13.98
CA GLY A 146 29.01 2.34 14.94
C GLY A 146 28.45 2.76 16.30
N GLY A 147 29.28 2.73 17.35
CA GLY A 147 28.92 3.28 18.67
C GLY A 147 27.87 2.50 19.47
N ILE A 148 27.37 1.37 18.96
CA ILE A 148 26.45 0.48 19.68
C ILE A 148 27.25 -0.45 20.61
N PRO A 149 26.81 -0.66 21.87
CA PRO A 149 27.33 -1.72 22.74
C PRO A 149 27.32 -3.09 22.05
N ALA A 150 28.37 -3.89 22.25
CA ALA A 150 28.55 -5.15 21.53
C ALA A 150 27.48 -6.21 21.89
N ASP A 151 26.90 -6.10 23.08
CA ASP A 151 25.86 -6.95 23.64
C ASP A 151 24.44 -6.48 23.31
N ALA A 152 24.28 -5.26 22.76
CA ALA A 152 22.98 -4.74 22.39
C ALA A 152 22.33 -5.66 21.35
N SER A 153 21.11 -6.10 21.66
CA SER A 153 20.37 -7.03 20.83
C SER A 153 18.86 -6.95 21.02
N ASN A 154 18.15 -7.25 19.95
CA ASN A 154 16.70 -7.36 19.92
C ASN A 154 16.29 -8.72 19.37
N LEU A 155 15.14 -9.22 19.80
CA LEU A 155 14.46 -10.29 19.09
C LEU A 155 13.54 -9.66 18.05
N VAL A 156 13.41 -10.31 16.90
CA VAL A 156 12.41 -9.97 15.88
C VAL A 156 11.20 -10.86 16.09
N GLY A 157 10.02 -10.28 15.97
CA GLY A 157 8.79 -11.05 16.03
C GLY A 157 8.73 -12.08 14.91
N GLY A 158 8.26 -13.30 15.20
CA GLY A 158 8.22 -14.40 14.24
C GLY A 158 6.93 -15.22 14.29
N ASN A 159 6.85 -16.21 13.39
CA ASN A 159 5.80 -17.21 13.36
C ASN A 159 6.34 -18.63 13.15
N ASP A 160 5.94 -19.55 14.03
CA ASP A 160 6.30 -20.98 13.95
C ASP A 160 5.62 -21.71 12.76
N THR A 161 4.71 -21.05 12.05
CA THR A 161 4.01 -21.58 10.88
C THR A 161 4.25 -20.72 9.65
N ASN A 162 4.33 -21.36 8.47
CA ASN A 162 4.49 -20.67 7.19
C ASN A 162 3.15 -20.02 6.83
N ALA A 163 2.88 -18.89 7.44
CA ALA A 163 1.65 -18.14 7.24
C ALA A 163 1.68 -17.33 5.94
N TYR A 164 2.87 -17.10 5.37
CA TYR A 164 3.04 -16.41 4.10
C TYR A 164 3.82 -17.27 3.10
N ALA A 165 3.09 -18.12 2.39
CA ALA A 165 3.64 -19.16 1.50
C ALA A 165 4.54 -18.65 0.36
N ASP A 166 4.40 -17.40 -0.06
CA ASP A 166 5.17 -16.81 -1.16
C ASP A 166 6.47 -16.14 -0.69
N GLY A 167 6.80 -16.23 0.59
CA GLY A 167 7.98 -15.63 1.19
C GLY A 167 8.71 -16.56 2.15
N SER A 168 9.76 -16.03 2.74
CA SER A 168 10.52 -16.71 3.79
C SER A 168 11.27 -15.68 4.61
N PHE A 169 11.54 -16.02 5.87
CA PHE A 169 12.47 -15.29 6.70
C PHE A 169 13.93 -15.72 6.45
N TRP A 170 14.81 -14.74 6.32
CA TRP A 170 16.21 -14.90 5.98
C TRP A 170 17.10 -14.27 7.03
N ILE A 171 18.20 -14.93 7.35
CA ILE A 171 19.21 -14.47 8.30
C ILE A 171 20.58 -14.46 7.64
N ALA A 172 21.42 -13.47 8.01
CA ALA A 172 22.79 -13.40 7.54
C ALA A 172 23.76 -12.95 8.65
N SER A 173 24.91 -13.60 8.68
CA SER A 173 26.05 -13.29 9.55
C SER A 173 27.12 -12.53 8.77
N ASN A 174 26.80 -11.30 8.40
CA ASN A 174 27.65 -10.48 7.53
C ASN A 174 28.63 -9.55 8.28
N GLY A 175 28.65 -9.63 9.62
CA GLY A 175 29.57 -8.82 10.43
C GLY A 175 29.34 -7.32 10.25
N ALA A 176 30.42 -6.56 10.12
CA ALA A 176 30.35 -5.10 10.08
C ALA A 176 29.96 -4.52 8.71
N SER A 177 29.95 -5.30 7.63
CA SER A 177 29.76 -4.81 6.26
C SER A 177 28.52 -5.42 5.60
N THR A 178 27.76 -4.62 4.87
CA THR A 178 26.66 -5.12 4.03
C THR A 178 27.14 -5.67 2.68
N SER A 179 28.42 -5.53 2.33
CA SER A 179 28.96 -5.98 1.03
C SER A 179 28.82 -7.48 0.81
N THR A 180 28.91 -8.29 1.88
CA THR A 180 28.80 -9.75 1.78
C THR A 180 27.36 -10.22 1.52
N LEU A 181 26.35 -9.35 1.72
CA LEU A 181 24.94 -9.68 1.42
C LEU A 181 24.67 -9.88 -0.08
N PHE A 182 25.58 -9.43 -0.93
CA PHE A 182 25.52 -9.55 -2.39
C PHE A 182 26.20 -10.82 -2.93
N GLU A 183 26.87 -11.57 -2.06
CA GLU A 183 27.54 -12.83 -2.39
C GLU A 183 26.54 -13.98 -2.42
N THR A 184 26.77 -14.98 -3.28
CA THR A 184 25.92 -16.17 -3.33
C THR A 184 25.97 -16.93 -2.00
N GLY A 185 24.80 -17.27 -1.46
CA GLY A 185 24.67 -17.97 -0.18
C GLY A 185 24.82 -17.07 1.04
N ALA A 186 24.77 -15.74 0.88
CA ALA A 186 24.87 -14.80 1.98
C ALA A 186 23.77 -14.98 3.04
N PHE A 187 22.60 -15.47 2.62
CA PHE A 187 21.46 -15.72 3.50
C PHE A 187 21.18 -17.20 3.69
N SER A 188 20.80 -17.54 4.92
CA SER A 188 20.21 -18.83 5.29
C SER A 188 18.74 -18.63 5.64
N ALA A 189 17.90 -19.61 5.35
CA ALA A 189 16.57 -19.65 5.94
C ALA A 189 16.70 -19.92 7.45
N ALA A 190 15.85 -19.31 8.28
CA ALA A 190 15.83 -19.64 9.70
C ALA A 190 15.21 -21.03 9.91
N ASP A 191 15.86 -21.87 10.71
CA ASP A 191 15.33 -23.19 11.07
C ASP A 191 14.18 -23.05 12.07
N GLY A 192 13.09 -23.79 11.87
CA GLY A 192 11.96 -23.89 12.81
C GLY A 192 11.03 -22.67 12.86
N VAL A 193 11.42 -21.52 12.28
CA VAL A 193 10.58 -20.35 12.11
C VAL A 193 10.53 -19.99 10.64
N THR A 194 9.33 -19.77 10.11
CA THR A 194 9.12 -19.69 8.65
C THR A 194 8.97 -18.27 8.16
N ASP A 195 8.34 -17.41 8.97
CA ASP A 195 8.13 -15.99 8.65
C ASP A 195 8.42 -15.08 9.85
N ALA A 196 8.84 -13.85 9.57
CA ALA A 196 8.73 -12.77 10.55
C ALA A 196 7.25 -12.45 10.83
N GLY A 197 6.95 -11.92 12.01
CA GLY A 197 5.70 -11.19 12.24
C GLY A 197 5.77 -9.85 11.51
N PHE A 198 5.21 -9.79 10.31
CA PHE A 198 5.34 -8.63 9.42
C PHE A 198 4.01 -8.22 8.79
N SER A 199 3.96 -6.99 8.27
CA SER A 199 2.91 -6.53 7.37
C SER A 199 3.50 -5.66 6.25
N ALA A 200 3.09 -5.89 5.01
CA ALA A 200 3.42 -5.06 3.87
C ALA A 200 2.14 -4.58 3.20
N VAL A 201 2.02 -3.27 3.02
CA VAL A 201 0.85 -2.62 2.41
C VAL A 201 1.21 -2.15 1.02
N PHE A 202 0.46 -2.64 0.05
CA PHE A 202 0.57 -2.30 -1.35
C PHE A 202 -0.63 -1.49 -1.83
N LEU A 203 -0.36 -0.53 -2.71
CA LEU A 203 -1.36 0.26 -3.40
C LEU A 203 -1.48 -0.24 -4.83
N GLY A 204 -2.73 -0.37 -5.27
CA GLY A 204 -3.10 -0.59 -6.65
C GLY A 204 -2.52 0.49 -7.55
N SER A 205 -2.15 0.14 -8.78
CA SER A 205 -2.07 1.16 -9.82
C SER A 205 -3.40 1.91 -9.81
N GLN A 206 -3.40 3.24 -9.88
CA GLN A 206 -4.64 3.98 -9.96
C GLN A 206 -5.44 3.46 -11.15
N GLN A 207 -6.43 2.62 -10.86
CA GLN A 207 -7.42 2.27 -11.84
C GLN A 207 -8.15 3.59 -12.08
N VAL A 208 -7.95 4.16 -13.26
CA VAL A 208 -8.73 5.31 -13.71
C VAL A 208 -10.16 4.79 -13.80
N VAL A 209 -10.89 4.86 -12.70
CA VAL A 209 -12.32 4.57 -12.67
C VAL A 209 -12.92 5.67 -13.54
N PRO A 210 -13.53 5.33 -14.70
CA PRO A 210 -14.20 6.33 -15.50
C PRO A 210 -15.20 7.04 -14.59
N GLU A 211 -15.02 8.35 -14.40
CA GLU A 211 -15.74 9.06 -13.34
C GLU A 211 -17.24 8.81 -13.49
N PRO A 212 -17.92 8.21 -12.49
CA PRO A 212 -19.35 7.93 -12.57
C PRO A 212 -20.15 9.21 -12.86
N ALA A 213 -19.63 10.34 -12.37
CA ALA A 213 -20.20 11.65 -12.60
C ALA A 213 -20.16 12.06 -14.08
N THR A 214 -19.08 11.81 -14.83
CA THR A 214 -19.05 12.15 -16.27
C THR A 214 -19.99 11.28 -17.08
N VAL A 215 -20.10 9.98 -16.77
CA VAL A 215 -21.08 9.11 -17.43
C VAL A 215 -22.50 9.55 -17.09
N LEU A 216 -22.79 9.82 -15.82
CA LEU A 216 -24.11 10.26 -15.36
C LEU A 216 -24.46 11.64 -15.92
N LEU A 217 -23.54 12.60 -15.92
CA LEU A 217 -23.74 13.97 -16.42
C LEU A 217 -23.92 13.95 -17.94
N THR A 218 -23.16 13.12 -18.66
CA THR A 218 -23.35 12.95 -20.11
C THR A 218 -24.70 12.30 -20.40
N SER A 219 -25.09 11.29 -19.62
CA SER A 219 -26.39 10.62 -19.73
C SER A 219 -27.55 11.59 -19.47
N LEU A 220 -27.47 12.37 -18.38
CA LEU A 220 -28.47 13.38 -18.03
C LEU A 220 -28.49 14.53 -19.04
N GLY A 221 -27.34 14.94 -19.56
CA GLY A 221 -27.23 15.94 -20.63
C GLY A 221 -27.92 15.48 -21.92
N LEU A 222 -27.73 14.22 -22.32
CA LEU A 222 -28.41 13.63 -23.48
C LEU A 222 -29.92 13.52 -23.27
N VAL A 223 -30.37 13.08 -22.08
CA VAL A 223 -31.80 13.03 -21.73
C VAL A 223 -32.40 14.44 -21.77
N GLY A 224 -31.71 15.43 -21.20
CA GLY A 224 -32.13 16.84 -21.24
C GLY A 224 -32.28 17.37 -22.67
N LEU A 225 -31.32 17.09 -23.55
CA LEU A 225 -31.39 17.47 -24.98
C LEU A 225 -32.59 16.82 -25.70
N LEU A 226 -32.90 15.56 -25.40
CA LEU A 226 -34.08 14.88 -25.97
C LEU A 226 -35.40 15.52 -25.52
N PHE A 227 -35.49 15.96 -24.26
CA PHE A 227 -36.66 16.67 -23.75
C PHE A 227 -36.81 18.07 -24.39
N ILE A 228 -35.72 18.82 -24.55
CA ILE A 228 -35.74 20.12 -25.24
C ILE A 228 -36.26 19.99 -26.67
N ARG A 229 -35.82 18.96 -27.42
CA ARG A 229 -36.22 18.75 -28.81
C ARG A 229 -37.73 18.48 -28.98
N ARG A 230 -38.40 17.85 -28.01
CA ARG A 230 -39.85 17.58 -28.08
C ARG A 230 -40.70 18.82 -27.87
N VAL A 231 -40.25 19.79 -27.08
CA VAL A 231 -41.00 21.02 -26.79
C VAL A 231 -41.06 21.95 -28.01
N THR A 232 -40.01 21.98 -28.83
CA THR A 232 -39.94 22.87 -30.01
C THR A 232 -40.86 22.43 -31.16
N LEU A 233 -41.27 21.16 -31.23
CA LEU A 233 -42.15 20.65 -32.29
C LEU A 233 -43.63 20.98 -32.06
N PHE A 234 -44.04 21.30 -30.83
CA PHE A 234 -45.44 21.57 -30.49
C PHE A 234 -45.86 23.04 -30.62
N THR A 235 -44.93 23.95 -30.94
CA THR A 235 -45.16 25.41 -31.05
C THR A 235 -45.10 25.94 -32.49
N ARG A 236 -45.37 25.11 -33.50
CA ARG A 236 -45.73 25.62 -34.83
C ARG A 236 -47.25 25.70 -34.95
N GLU A 237 -47.79 26.85 -34.59
CA GLU A 237 -49.16 27.22 -34.96
C GLU A 237 -49.29 27.17 -36.49
N PRO A 238 -50.31 26.49 -37.04
CA PRO A 238 -50.60 26.57 -38.47
C PRO A 238 -51.06 27.99 -38.77
N ARG A 239 -50.25 28.78 -39.48
CA ARG A 239 -50.66 30.08 -40.00
C ARG A 239 -51.87 29.87 -40.91
N GLY A 240 -53.04 30.24 -40.39
CA GLY A 240 -54.31 30.17 -41.09
C GLY A 240 -54.26 30.94 -42.42
N THR A 241 -54.49 30.21 -43.49
CA THR A 241 -54.71 30.73 -44.84
C THR A 241 -56.05 31.47 -44.86
N ARG A 242 -56.01 32.81 -44.82
CA ARG A 242 -57.19 33.66 -45.05
C ARG A 242 -57.57 33.60 -46.53
N TRP A 243 -58.58 32.80 -46.87
CA TRP A 243 -59.29 32.90 -48.14
C TRP A 243 -60.24 34.10 -48.10
N ARG A 244 -60.03 35.07 -49.00
CA ARG A 244 -60.99 36.16 -49.29
C ARG A 244 -61.98 35.66 -50.33
N ALA A 245 -63.27 35.72 -50.00
CA ALA A 245 -64.36 35.50 -50.93
C ALA A 245 -64.62 36.75 -51.80
N LYS A 246 -65.10 36.52 -53.03
CA LYS A 246 -65.94 37.42 -53.82
C LYS A 246 -67.25 36.71 -54.09
#